data_AF-A0A2N0HUP6-F1
#
_entry.id   AF-A0A2N0HUP6-F1
#
_cell.length_a   1.000
_cell.length_b   1.000
_cell.length_c   1.000
_cell.angle_alpha   90.00
_cell.angle_beta   90.00
_cell.angle_gamma   90.00
#
_symmetry.space_group_name_H-M   'P 1'
#
loop_
_entity.id
_entity.type
_entity.pdbx_description
1 polymer ?
#
loop_
_entity_poly.entity_id
_entity_poly.type
_entity_poly.pdbx_seq_one_letter_code
_entity_poly.pdbx_strand_id
1 'polypeptide(L)'
;MRDLYLNECRRYLRATLIFAAVHVLLQLFLARLGSIFQQGWPMQLVILAVCMLAGLGLALHQIGSYRQPSRWLWLLHRPLAPGAILGSLMLASATLIAVAIGLPLLLTVLGTDFLSPRTVDLRHYLAVPYLAMMTLIAWLCGAAIMTSRLRCAFLLVLLPYLMLMHAASALSLLLATLPCAALLMWNVHASFTPSRMPLAGGRAATLAQAVPLVVGMYCLLLWGTLALFHIAQVGLGQHPQTMAMPPAGGYADVSRADGRRLMLAGLAGAQDERAPLWRRQLPMLEVGTLQATLTRHAVRQQLSNQNVPPQAELTDLQQRLTFNHGSMRFDVHDMRTGALVNQLGLHGLGDLQAFPGVPVLAGSVLTGNMVLAFEPAGHALRLQARLPAGEQAVAAPKKIGERVYVLSNGHLLAYAPAAAETRGAADTEVFRLPLSVPLSNLERVDLAPLLDGTLVSITGGRAMQSGVPGSTQALLFIDASGRAQPVATRAIGHDFPLLFEHADWWLSPVLHALVNLPQRLYADGTVPDRMDDHARHASRPAAVWSAALLAALLSVMGAWYWRRQAGGVPRAWLLACALLGPPCLLTLLILHPRSPVPQARPLAAALAT
;
A
#
# COMPACT_ATOMS: atom_id res chain seq x y z
N MET A 1 28.48 7.85 29.85
CA MET A 1 27.40 7.31 29.00
C MET A 1 26.48 6.35 29.76
N ARG A 2 27.03 5.33 30.44
CA ARG A 2 26.27 4.35 31.24
C ARG A 2 25.29 4.99 32.23
N ASP A 3 25.73 5.96 33.03
CA ASP A 3 24.88 6.56 34.07
C ASP A 3 23.68 7.33 33.49
N LEU A 4 23.88 8.02 32.36
CA LEU A 4 22.80 8.73 31.68
C LEU A 4 21.75 7.75 31.13
N TYR A 5 22.21 6.68 30.48
CA TYR A 5 21.36 5.59 30.01
C TYR A 5 20.55 4.97 31.16
N LEU A 6 21.21 4.57 32.26
CA LEU A 6 20.55 3.94 33.40
C LEU A 6 19.54 4.88 34.08
N ASN A 7 19.87 6.17 34.19
CA ASN A 7 18.97 7.16 34.77
C ASN A 7 17.72 7.38 33.90
N GLU A 8 17.86 7.43 32.58
CA GLU A 8 16.71 7.51 31.68
C GLU A 8 15.84 6.26 31.71
N CYS A 9 16.44 5.07 31.74
CA CYS A 9 15.69 3.83 31.93
C CYS A 9 14.92 3.85 33.25
N ARG A 10 15.56 4.23 34.36
CA ARG A 10 14.91 4.34 35.67
C ARG A 10 13.78 5.37 35.69
N ARG A 11 13.95 6.50 34.98
CA ARG A 11 12.95 7.57 34.88
C ARG A 11 11.63 7.06 34.29
N TYR A 12 11.71 6.20 33.27
CA TYR A 12 10.53 5.68 32.57
C TYR A 12 10.16 4.25 32.93
N LEU A 13 10.94 3.56 33.77
CA LEU A 13 10.76 2.14 34.07
C LEU A 13 9.35 1.82 34.56
N ARG A 14 8.82 2.58 35.54
CA ARG A 14 7.47 2.33 36.09
C ARG A 14 6.38 2.46 35.02
N ALA A 15 6.41 3.55 34.25
CA ALA A 15 5.45 3.76 33.16
C ALA A 15 5.57 2.67 32.08
N THR A 16 6.79 2.25 31.77
CA THR A 16 7.08 1.18 30.81
C THR A 16 6.55 -0.16 31.27
N LEU A 17 6.72 -0.51 32.55
CA LEU A 17 6.19 -1.74 33.12
C LEU A 17 4.66 -1.73 33.18
N ILE A 18 4.03 -0.60 33.54
CA ILE A 18 2.57 -0.45 33.50
C ILE A 18 2.06 -0.62 32.07
N PHE A 19 2.69 0.05 31.10
CA PHE A 19 2.32 -0.08 29.69
C PHE A 19 2.50 -1.52 29.20
N ALA A 20 3.61 -2.18 29.54
CA ALA A 20 3.88 -3.57 29.20
C ALA A 20 2.78 -4.50 29.75
N ALA A 21 2.39 -4.31 31.01
CA ALA A 21 1.33 -5.09 31.64
C ALA A 21 -0.02 -4.87 30.93
N VAL A 22 -0.39 -3.61 30.65
CA VAL A 22 -1.61 -3.29 29.88
C VAL A 22 -1.56 -3.90 28.49
N HIS A 23 -0.40 -3.85 27.83
CA HIS A 23 -0.21 -4.41 26.50
C HIS A 23 -0.37 -5.94 26.50
N VAL A 24 0.21 -6.65 27.47
CA VAL A 24 -0.02 -8.09 27.65
C VAL A 24 -1.50 -8.37 27.91
N LEU A 25 -2.17 -7.63 28.81
CA LEU A 25 -3.59 -7.83 29.10
C LEU A 25 -4.47 -7.61 27.86
N LEU A 26 -4.18 -6.58 27.07
CA LEU A 26 -4.87 -6.30 25.81
C LEU A 26 -4.64 -7.41 24.80
N GLN A 27 -3.41 -7.92 24.68
CA GLN A 27 -3.12 -9.07 23.82
C GLN A 27 -3.83 -10.35 24.33
N LEU A 28 -3.88 -10.61 25.63
CA LEU A 28 -4.63 -11.74 26.16
C LEU A 28 -6.13 -11.61 25.89
N PHE A 29 -6.68 -10.40 26.03
CA PHE A 29 -8.09 -10.10 25.71
C PHE A 29 -8.38 -10.30 24.22
N LEU A 30 -7.57 -9.71 23.33
CA LEU A 30 -7.72 -9.89 21.88
C LEU A 30 -7.53 -11.36 21.47
N ALA A 31 -6.66 -12.11 22.17
CA ALA A 31 -6.47 -13.55 21.95
C ALA A 31 -7.70 -14.37 22.33
N ARG A 32 -8.58 -13.86 23.23
CA ARG A 32 -9.88 -14.46 23.52
C ARG A 32 -10.92 -14.16 22.45
N LEU A 33 -10.89 -12.97 21.85
CA LEU A 33 -11.80 -12.59 20.77
C LEU A 33 -11.47 -13.29 19.44
N GLY A 34 -10.20 -13.61 19.21
CA GLY A 34 -9.77 -14.34 18.02
C GLY A 34 -8.28 -14.65 18.04
N SER A 35 -7.76 -15.18 16.92
CA SER A 35 -6.32 -15.33 16.76
C SER A 35 -5.70 -14.00 16.34
N ILE A 36 -4.91 -13.37 17.22
CA ILE A 36 -4.22 -12.09 16.94
C ILE A 36 -3.27 -12.23 15.76
N PHE A 37 -2.61 -13.37 15.66
CA PHE A 37 -1.61 -13.65 14.64
C PHE A 37 -2.22 -13.89 13.26
N GLN A 38 -3.52 -14.17 13.18
CA GLN A 38 -4.22 -14.47 11.93
C GLN A 38 -5.13 -13.32 11.49
N GLN A 39 -5.01 -12.14 12.12
CA GLN A 39 -5.82 -10.97 11.80
C GLN A 39 -5.55 -10.46 10.38
N GLY A 40 -6.61 -9.91 9.76
CA GLY A 40 -6.51 -9.23 8.48
C GLY A 40 -5.70 -7.94 8.55
N TRP A 41 -5.34 -7.42 7.38
CA TRP A 41 -4.57 -6.19 7.21
C TRP A 41 -5.09 -4.97 8.00
N PRO A 42 -6.41 -4.66 8.03
CA PRO A 42 -6.90 -3.47 8.74
C PRO A 42 -6.61 -3.48 10.24
N MET A 43 -6.77 -4.63 10.91
CA MET A 43 -6.50 -4.74 12.34
C MET A 43 -5.01 -4.60 12.65
N GLN A 44 -4.15 -5.18 11.81
CA GLN A 44 -2.70 -5.04 11.97
C GLN A 44 -2.25 -3.58 11.81
N LEU A 45 -2.86 -2.81 10.89
CA LEU A 45 -2.62 -1.38 10.76
C LEU A 45 -3.00 -0.60 12.02
N VAL A 46 -4.11 -0.94 12.67
CA VAL A 46 -4.54 -0.30 13.94
C VAL A 46 -3.52 -0.60 15.04
N ILE A 47 -3.09 -1.85 15.20
CA ILE A 47 -2.08 -2.23 16.20
C ILE A 47 -0.77 -1.46 15.95
N LEU A 48 -0.31 -1.45 14.70
CA LEU A 48 0.88 -0.71 14.30
C LEU A 48 0.75 0.78 14.61
N ALA A 49 -0.37 1.41 14.26
CA ALA A 49 -0.62 2.82 14.50
C ALA A 49 -0.60 3.16 15.99
N VAL A 50 -1.25 2.35 16.85
CA VAL A 50 -1.25 2.55 18.30
C VAL A 50 0.17 2.46 18.87
N CYS A 51 0.95 1.45 18.47
CA CYS A 51 2.34 1.32 18.90
C CYS A 51 3.20 2.49 18.43
N MET A 52 3.08 2.91 17.17
CA MET A 52 3.79 4.08 16.64
C MET A 52 3.41 5.37 17.38
N LEU A 53 2.13 5.59 17.68
CA LEU A 53 1.68 6.73 18.48
C LEU A 53 2.25 6.71 19.91
N ALA A 54 2.37 5.53 20.53
CA ALA A 54 3.03 5.40 21.82
C ALA A 54 4.53 5.76 21.76
N GLY A 55 5.25 5.31 20.73
CA GLY A 55 6.65 5.68 20.50
C GLY A 55 6.84 7.16 20.25
N LEU A 56 5.98 7.75 19.42
CA LEU A 56 5.94 9.20 19.17
C LEU A 56 5.67 9.96 20.47
N GLY A 57 4.66 9.57 21.25
CA GLY A 57 4.33 10.17 22.54
C GLY A 57 5.47 10.10 23.54
N LEU A 58 6.16 8.95 23.61
CA LEU A 58 7.37 8.79 24.43
C LEU A 58 8.45 9.79 24.03
N ALA A 59 8.72 9.97 22.73
CA ALA A 59 9.72 10.93 22.26
C ALA A 59 9.33 12.39 22.56
N LEU A 60 8.06 12.74 22.32
CA LEU A 60 7.54 14.08 22.61
C LEU A 60 7.70 14.41 24.09
N HIS A 61 7.40 13.47 24.98
CA HIS A 61 7.56 13.67 26.41
C HIS A 61 9.04 13.63 26.84
N GLN A 62 9.82 12.66 26.37
CA GLN A 62 11.22 12.49 26.76
C GLN A 62 12.09 13.64 26.29
N ILE A 63 12.07 13.96 25.00
CA ILE A 63 12.86 15.06 24.45
C ILE A 63 12.24 16.41 24.83
N GLY A 64 10.90 16.50 24.85
CA GLY A 64 10.20 17.71 25.27
C GLY A 64 10.44 18.10 26.73
N SER A 65 10.67 17.14 27.64
CA SER A 65 11.05 17.44 29.04
C SER A 65 12.39 18.18 29.16
N TYR A 66 13.27 18.02 28.17
CA TYR A 66 14.53 18.77 28.04
C TYR A 66 14.37 20.06 27.23
N ARG A 67 13.14 20.45 26.86
CA ARG A 67 12.92 21.69 26.10
C ARG A 67 13.18 22.94 26.95
N GLN A 68 13.07 22.86 28.27
CA GLN A 68 13.40 23.97 29.17
C GLN A 68 14.88 24.39 28.99
N PRO A 69 15.18 25.68 28.71
CA PRO A 69 16.53 26.13 28.39
C PRO A 69 17.59 25.72 29.41
N SER A 70 17.27 25.81 30.71
CA SER A 70 18.17 25.42 31.80
C SER A 70 18.50 23.92 31.78
N ARG A 71 17.51 23.06 31.56
CA ARG A 71 17.70 21.60 31.48
C ARG A 71 18.43 21.17 30.22
N TRP A 72 18.16 21.81 29.08
CA TRP A 72 18.88 21.57 27.83
C TRP A 72 20.34 21.94 27.96
N LEU A 73 20.60 23.15 28.49
CA LEU A 73 21.95 23.65 28.70
C LEU A 73 22.73 22.70 29.63
N TRP A 74 22.13 22.33 30.76
CA TRP A 74 22.74 21.39 31.70
C TRP A 74 23.02 20.01 31.09
N LEU A 75 22.10 19.49 30.26
CA LEU A 75 22.28 18.21 29.58
C LEU A 75 23.52 18.25 28.66
N LEU A 76 23.68 19.33 27.90
CA LEU A 76 24.74 19.48 26.90
C LEU A 76 26.09 19.92 27.50
N HIS A 77 26.11 20.52 28.70
CA HIS A 77 27.34 20.87 29.41
C HIS A 77 27.91 19.71 30.22
N ARG A 78 27.29 18.52 30.18
CA ARG A 78 27.93 17.31 30.69
C ARG A 78 29.25 17.09 29.92
N PRO A 79 30.31 16.57 30.56
CA PRO A 79 31.60 16.30 29.94
C PRO A 79 31.52 15.06 29.03
N LEU A 80 30.61 15.08 28.07
CA LEU A 80 30.32 14.03 27.09
C LEU A 80 30.08 14.68 25.73
N ALA A 81 30.55 14.05 24.67
CA ALA A 81 30.23 14.50 23.32
C ALA A 81 28.69 14.49 23.08
N PRO A 82 28.12 15.45 22.33
CA PRO A 82 26.69 15.49 22.05
C PRO A 82 26.14 14.19 21.46
N GLY A 83 26.91 13.54 20.58
CA GLY A 83 26.55 12.24 20.02
C GLY A 83 26.45 11.12 21.07
N ALA A 84 27.27 11.18 22.12
CA ALA A 84 27.21 10.21 23.23
C ALA A 84 25.98 10.41 24.12
N ILE A 85 25.59 11.68 24.33
CA ILE A 85 24.35 12.02 25.03
C ILE A 85 23.16 11.49 24.23
N LEU A 86 23.07 11.85 22.94
CA LEU A 86 22.01 11.36 22.05
C LEU A 86 21.98 9.83 22.01
N GLY A 87 23.12 9.17 21.81
CA GLY A 87 23.22 7.72 21.79
C GLY A 87 22.71 7.07 23.08
N SER A 88 22.96 7.67 24.24
CA SER A 88 22.43 7.17 25.51
C SER A 88 20.90 7.34 25.65
N LEU A 89 20.34 8.44 25.16
CA LEU A 89 18.89 8.66 25.13
C LEU A 89 18.21 7.67 24.18
N MET A 90 18.78 7.50 22.98
CA MET A 90 18.31 6.57 21.96
C MET A 90 18.34 5.12 22.46
N LEU A 91 19.46 4.71 23.06
CA LEU A 91 19.60 3.36 23.61
C LEU A 91 18.61 3.12 24.75
N ALA A 92 18.41 4.10 25.65
CA ALA A 92 17.42 4.00 26.71
C ALA A 92 16.01 3.81 26.12
N SER A 93 15.63 4.60 25.12
CA SER A 93 14.32 4.49 24.48
C SER A 93 14.14 3.18 23.72
N ALA A 94 15.18 2.71 23.02
CA ALA A 94 15.17 1.41 22.37
C ALA A 94 14.95 0.27 23.38
N THR A 95 15.62 0.32 24.54
CA THR A 95 15.41 -0.65 25.63
C THR A 95 13.99 -0.55 26.20
N LEU A 96 13.49 0.65 26.47
CA LEU A 96 12.14 0.85 27.01
C LEU A 96 11.08 0.35 26.02
N ILE A 97 11.23 0.62 24.72
CA ILE A 97 10.36 0.12 23.65
C ILE A 97 10.45 -1.42 23.55
N ALA A 98 11.64 -1.99 23.62
CA ALA A 98 11.83 -3.43 23.64
C ALA A 98 11.11 -4.07 24.83
N VAL A 99 11.12 -3.45 26.02
CA VAL A 99 10.41 -3.94 27.20
C VAL A 99 8.90 -3.69 27.14
N ALA A 100 8.43 -2.57 26.61
CA ALA A 100 7.01 -2.21 26.55
C ALA A 100 6.24 -2.89 25.40
N ILE A 101 6.92 -3.22 24.30
CA ILE A 101 6.29 -3.72 23.08
C ILE A 101 6.89 -5.05 22.66
N GLY A 102 8.22 -5.10 22.49
CA GLY A 102 8.91 -6.29 22.01
C GLY A 102 8.71 -7.49 22.93
N LEU A 103 8.97 -7.33 24.23
CA LEU A 103 8.88 -8.40 25.22
C LEU A 103 7.44 -8.89 25.42
N PRO A 104 6.42 -8.04 25.64
CA PRO A 104 5.02 -8.47 25.66
C PRO A 104 4.61 -9.28 24.44
N LEU A 105 4.92 -8.79 23.23
CA LEU A 105 4.57 -9.50 22.02
C LEU A 105 5.33 -10.82 21.89
N LEU A 106 6.63 -10.86 22.25
CA LEU A 106 7.41 -12.08 22.27
C LEU A 106 6.84 -13.11 23.26
N LEU A 107 6.46 -12.67 24.46
CA LEU A 107 5.82 -13.53 25.46
C LEU A 107 4.49 -14.09 24.95
N THR A 108 3.70 -13.30 24.22
CA THR A 108 2.45 -13.77 23.62
C THR A 108 2.71 -14.73 22.45
N VAL A 109 3.72 -14.48 21.61
CA VAL A 109 4.12 -15.41 20.54
C VAL A 109 4.58 -16.74 21.15
N LEU A 110 5.54 -16.72 22.08
CA LEU A 110 6.06 -17.92 22.76
C LEU A 110 4.96 -18.63 23.55
N GLY A 111 4.13 -17.89 24.28
CA GLY A 111 3.02 -18.47 25.03
C GLY A 111 1.99 -19.12 24.10
N THR A 112 1.75 -18.55 22.93
CA THR A 112 0.86 -19.17 21.94
C THR A 112 1.50 -20.39 21.29
N ASP A 113 2.80 -20.35 20.98
CA ASP A 113 3.52 -21.46 20.36
C ASP A 113 3.65 -22.68 21.28
N PHE A 114 3.96 -22.45 22.57
CA PHE A 114 4.22 -23.53 23.52
C PHE A 114 3.00 -23.96 24.35
N LEU A 115 2.04 -23.07 24.61
CA LEU A 115 0.91 -23.33 25.51
C LEU A 115 -0.43 -23.42 24.78
N SER A 116 -0.47 -23.17 23.46
CA SER A 116 -1.70 -23.20 22.69
C SER A 116 -1.52 -24.06 21.44
N PRO A 117 -2.57 -24.78 20.99
CA PRO A 117 -2.54 -25.49 19.72
C PRO A 117 -2.62 -24.58 18.48
N ARG A 118 -2.51 -23.25 18.63
CA ARG A 118 -2.69 -22.29 17.53
C ARG A 118 -1.44 -22.24 16.65
N THR A 119 -1.62 -22.12 15.34
CA THR A 119 -0.51 -22.00 14.38
C THR A 119 0.34 -20.75 14.62
N VAL A 120 1.63 -20.96 14.88
CA VAL A 120 2.65 -19.91 14.96
C VAL A 120 3.76 -20.17 13.92
N ASP A 121 3.87 -19.26 12.96
CA ASP A 121 4.93 -19.22 11.94
C ASP A 121 6.10 -18.26 12.29
N LEU A 122 7.21 -18.40 11.56
CA LEU A 122 8.37 -17.50 11.59
C LEU A 122 7.98 -16.01 11.46
N ARG A 123 7.01 -15.67 10.61
CA ARG A 123 6.52 -14.28 10.46
C ARG A 123 6.05 -13.65 11.76
N HIS A 124 5.52 -14.41 12.72
CA HIS A 124 5.06 -13.87 14.00
C HIS A 124 6.25 -13.52 14.91
N TYR A 125 7.33 -14.31 14.85
CA TYR A 125 8.59 -13.96 15.50
C TYR A 125 9.21 -12.72 14.86
N LEU A 126 9.20 -12.61 13.53
CA LEU A 126 9.70 -11.43 12.81
C LEU A 126 8.83 -10.18 13.04
N ALA A 127 7.54 -10.35 13.37
CA ALA A 127 6.67 -9.25 13.74
C ALA A 127 7.14 -8.53 15.02
N VAL A 128 7.83 -9.24 15.94
CA VAL A 128 8.36 -8.67 17.19
C VAL A 128 9.40 -7.57 16.93
N PRO A 129 10.56 -7.86 16.30
CA PRO A 129 11.55 -6.83 16.01
C PRO A 129 10.99 -5.79 15.02
N TYR A 130 10.10 -6.18 14.12
CA TYR A 130 9.43 -5.24 13.21
C TYR A 130 8.63 -4.18 13.97
N LEU A 131 7.70 -4.58 14.84
CA LEU A 131 6.84 -3.64 15.58
C LEU A 131 7.65 -2.77 16.57
N ALA A 132 8.68 -3.35 17.20
CA ALA A 132 9.61 -2.60 18.04
C ALA A 132 10.38 -1.55 17.22
N MET A 133 10.88 -1.92 16.04
CA MET A 133 11.60 -1.01 15.15
C MET A 133 10.68 0.10 14.63
N MET A 134 9.42 -0.20 14.32
CA MET A 134 8.43 0.83 13.93
C MET A 134 8.17 1.84 15.03
N THR A 135 8.04 1.34 16.26
CA THR A 135 7.85 2.21 17.40
C THR A 135 9.09 3.08 17.63
N LEU A 136 10.30 2.52 17.43
CA LEU A 136 11.55 3.29 17.49
C LEU A 136 11.65 4.33 16.37
N ILE A 137 11.22 4.01 15.16
CA ILE A 137 11.14 4.96 14.05
C ILE A 137 10.16 6.09 14.38
N ALA A 138 9.00 5.79 14.95
CA ALA A 138 8.06 6.81 15.40
C ALA A 138 8.64 7.68 16.53
N TRP A 139 9.40 7.07 17.44
CA TRP A 139 10.17 7.79 18.46
C TRP A 139 11.22 8.71 17.82
N LEU A 140 11.96 8.24 16.79
CA LEU A 140 12.92 9.06 16.05
C LEU A 140 12.25 10.24 15.34
N CYS A 141 11.06 10.04 14.75
CA CYS A 141 10.25 11.11 14.20
C CYS A 141 9.90 12.14 15.28
N GLY A 142 9.42 11.71 16.45
CA GLY A 142 9.12 12.60 17.56
C GLY A 142 10.34 13.36 18.08
N ALA A 143 11.48 12.67 18.19
CA ALA A 143 12.74 13.29 18.58
C ALA A 143 13.19 14.33 17.56
N ALA A 144 13.06 14.04 16.27
CA ALA A 144 13.34 14.97 15.19
C ALA A 144 12.39 16.18 15.25
N ILE A 145 11.09 15.99 15.48
CA ILE A 145 10.13 17.09 15.64
C ILE A 145 10.48 17.99 16.84
N MET A 146 10.91 17.40 17.96
CA MET A 146 11.24 18.16 19.17
C MET A 146 12.60 18.86 19.11
N THR A 147 13.55 18.31 18.35
CA THR A 147 14.90 18.90 18.17
C THR A 147 14.93 19.90 17.01
N SER A 148 14.11 19.67 15.98
CA SER A 148 13.98 20.56 14.84
C SER A 148 13.26 21.85 15.20
N ARG A 149 13.64 22.93 14.54
CA ARG A 149 12.92 24.23 14.60
C ARG A 149 11.81 24.33 13.57
N LEU A 150 11.75 23.39 12.64
CA LEU A 150 10.89 23.47 11.47
C LEU A 150 9.46 23.12 11.89
N ARG A 151 8.52 24.05 11.69
CA ARG A 151 7.09 23.81 11.96
C ARG A 151 6.52 22.65 11.14
N CYS A 152 7.15 22.34 10.00
CA CYS A 152 6.79 21.24 9.11
C CYS A 152 7.45 19.90 9.46
N ALA A 153 8.13 19.78 10.60
CA ALA A 153 8.78 18.53 10.99
C ALA A 153 7.80 17.35 11.14
N PHE A 154 6.49 17.61 11.32
CA PHE A 154 5.48 16.55 11.33
C PHE A 154 5.41 15.76 10.02
N LEU A 155 5.87 16.33 8.90
CA LEU A 155 5.94 15.64 7.60
C LEU A 155 6.89 14.43 7.61
N LEU A 156 7.80 14.35 8.59
CA LEU A 156 8.68 13.19 8.80
C LEU A 156 7.90 11.90 9.07
N VAL A 157 6.67 12.00 9.58
CA VAL A 157 5.80 10.84 9.85
C VAL A 157 5.36 10.15 8.55
N LEU A 158 5.35 10.86 7.41
CA LEU A 158 4.95 10.29 6.13
C LEU A 158 6.00 9.32 5.56
N LEU A 159 7.28 9.51 5.90
CA LEU A 159 8.37 8.66 5.40
C LEU A 159 8.21 7.17 5.79
N PRO A 160 8.02 6.80 7.08
CA PRO A 160 7.76 5.40 7.41
C PRO A 160 6.50 4.89 6.72
N TYR A 161 5.42 5.69 6.69
CA TYR A 161 4.20 5.27 6.00
C TYR A 161 4.46 4.84 4.54
N LEU A 162 5.23 5.61 3.77
CA LEU A 162 5.56 5.28 2.38
C LEU A 162 6.37 3.99 2.24
N MET A 163 7.36 3.75 3.10
CA MET A 163 8.23 2.57 2.95
C MET A 163 7.50 1.26 3.30
N LEU A 164 6.35 1.34 4.00
CA LEU A 164 5.80 0.21 4.75
C LEU A 164 4.40 -0.22 4.32
N MET A 165 3.75 0.54 3.45
CA MET A 165 2.48 0.17 2.81
C MET A 165 2.68 -0.83 1.66
N HIS A 166 3.46 -1.89 1.88
CA HIS A 166 3.80 -2.90 0.88
C HIS A 166 3.40 -4.30 1.35
N ALA A 167 2.79 -5.07 0.46
CA ALA A 167 2.41 -6.46 0.70
C ALA A 167 3.61 -7.42 0.54
N ALA A 168 4.66 -7.23 1.34
CA ALA A 168 5.89 -8.01 1.25
C ALA A 168 6.03 -9.01 2.41
N SER A 169 7.04 -9.88 2.32
CA SER A 169 7.40 -10.77 3.43
C SER A 169 7.82 -9.98 4.68
N ALA A 170 7.59 -10.56 5.87
CA ALA A 170 7.95 -9.95 7.15
C ALA A 170 9.42 -9.53 7.22
N LEU A 171 10.31 -10.34 6.64
CA LEU A 171 11.74 -10.04 6.56
C LEU A 171 12.00 -8.82 5.66
N SER A 172 11.37 -8.74 4.49
CA SER A 172 11.55 -7.61 3.57
C SER A 172 11.08 -6.30 4.20
N LEU A 173 9.93 -6.34 4.89
CA LEU A 173 9.40 -5.20 5.63
C LEU A 173 10.33 -4.79 6.80
N LEU A 174 10.88 -5.76 7.53
CA LEU A 174 11.88 -5.48 8.56
C LEU A 174 13.14 -4.83 7.95
N LEU A 175 13.67 -5.34 6.85
CA LEU A 175 14.83 -4.74 6.18
C LEU A 175 14.53 -3.33 5.65
N ALA A 176 13.30 -3.07 5.20
CA ALA A 176 12.84 -1.75 4.76
C ALA A 176 12.87 -0.69 5.88
N THR A 177 12.76 -1.11 7.14
CA THR A 177 12.84 -0.17 8.29
C THR A 177 14.22 0.39 8.51
N LEU A 178 15.28 -0.35 8.18
CA LEU A 178 16.66 0.02 8.46
C LEU A 178 17.08 1.34 7.77
N PRO A 179 16.88 1.55 6.46
CA PRO A 179 17.21 2.83 5.82
C PRO A 179 16.38 3.99 6.37
N CYS A 180 15.10 3.77 6.70
CA CYS A 180 14.25 4.79 7.31
C CYS A 180 14.78 5.19 8.70
N ALA A 181 15.10 4.21 9.55
CA ALA A 181 15.66 4.44 10.88
C ALA A 181 17.02 5.15 10.80
N ALA A 182 17.89 4.75 9.87
CA ALA A 182 19.20 5.38 9.65
C ALA A 182 19.06 6.85 9.21
N LEU A 183 18.15 7.14 8.28
CA LEU A 183 17.91 8.51 7.80
C LEU A 183 17.36 9.41 8.91
N LEU A 184 16.41 8.91 9.71
CA LEU A 184 15.87 9.68 10.83
C LEU A 184 16.88 9.83 11.98
N MET A 185 17.67 8.81 12.25
CA MET A 185 18.78 8.89 13.21
C MET A 185 19.79 9.96 12.80
N TRP A 186 20.15 10.01 11.51
CA TRP A 186 21.02 11.05 10.97
C TRP A 186 20.40 12.45 11.11
N ASN A 187 19.10 12.58 10.86
CA ASN A 187 18.36 13.84 11.05
C ASN A 187 18.37 14.31 12.51
N VAL A 188 18.08 13.43 13.46
CA VAL A 188 18.11 13.73 14.90
C VAL A 188 19.53 14.10 15.33
N HIS A 189 20.54 13.34 14.90
CA HIS A 189 21.94 13.62 15.19
C HIS A 189 22.38 14.99 14.70
N ALA A 190 22.05 15.32 13.45
CA ALA A 190 22.35 16.63 12.86
C ALA A 190 21.66 17.79 13.59
N SER A 191 20.47 17.55 14.14
CA SER A 191 19.66 18.57 14.83
C SER A 191 19.98 18.69 16.33
N PHE A 192 20.76 17.77 16.89
CA PHE A 192 21.09 17.72 18.32
C PHE A 192 22.29 18.62 18.66
N THR A 193 22.08 19.95 18.64
CA THR A 193 23.14 20.95 18.87
C THR A 193 22.97 21.75 20.18
N PRO A 194 24.08 22.23 20.78
CA PRO A 194 24.03 23.04 22.00
C PRO A 194 23.28 24.36 21.86
N SER A 195 23.57 25.08 20.77
CA SER A 195 22.81 26.25 20.38
C SER A 195 21.59 25.77 19.60
N ARG A 196 20.40 26.07 20.15
CA ARG A 196 19.17 25.94 19.37
C ARG A 196 19.04 27.07 18.36
N MET A 197 19.81 28.17 18.47
CA MET A 197 19.59 29.47 17.82
C MET A 197 19.82 29.56 16.30
N PRO A 198 20.79 28.86 15.68
CA PRO A 198 20.85 28.70 14.22
C PRO A 198 20.32 27.33 13.77
N LEU A 199 19.90 27.19 12.50
CA LEU A 199 19.85 25.87 11.88
C LEU A 199 21.24 25.24 11.98
N ALA A 200 21.31 23.93 12.19
CA ALA A 200 22.57 23.22 12.34
C ALA A 200 23.51 23.56 11.16
N GLY A 201 24.68 24.12 11.50
CA GLY A 201 25.65 24.60 10.53
C GLY A 201 26.31 23.43 9.80
N GLY A 202 26.44 23.53 8.47
CA GLY A 202 27.19 22.58 7.66
C GLY A 202 26.35 21.78 6.67
N ARG A 203 26.99 21.37 5.57
CA ARG A 203 26.32 20.73 4.42
C ARG A 203 25.62 19.42 4.80
N ALA A 204 26.24 18.62 5.67
CA ALA A 204 25.69 17.34 6.12
C ALA A 204 24.39 17.52 6.92
N ALA A 205 24.34 18.52 7.81
CA ALA A 205 23.16 18.78 8.61
C ALA A 205 22.00 19.34 7.78
N THR A 206 22.30 20.22 6.82
CA THR A 206 21.30 20.69 5.85
C THR A 206 20.73 19.53 5.04
N LEU A 207 21.57 18.60 4.57
CA LEU A 207 21.13 17.45 3.79
C LEU A 207 20.24 16.50 4.62
N ALA A 208 20.64 16.21 5.86
CA ALA A 208 19.88 15.37 6.77
C ALA A 208 18.47 15.91 7.04
N GLN A 209 18.30 17.24 7.05
CA GLN A 209 16.99 17.90 7.20
C GLN A 209 16.23 18.02 5.88
N ALA A 210 16.93 18.29 4.78
CA ALA A 210 16.32 18.48 3.47
C ALA A 210 15.70 17.20 2.92
N VAL A 211 16.41 16.06 2.94
CA VAL A 211 15.95 14.82 2.28
C VAL A 211 14.57 14.37 2.76
N PRO A 212 14.34 14.17 4.07
CA PRO A 212 13.02 13.75 4.55
C PRO A 212 11.94 14.81 4.33
N LEU A 213 12.29 16.09 4.44
CA LEU A 213 11.35 17.19 4.27
C LEU A 213 10.90 17.34 2.81
N VAL A 214 11.78 17.14 1.83
CA VAL A 214 11.42 17.15 0.41
C VAL A 214 10.42 16.04 0.09
N VAL A 215 10.68 14.81 0.57
CA VAL A 215 9.77 13.67 0.39
C VAL A 215 8.42 13.93 1.05
N GLY A 216 8.44 14.41 2.30
CA GLY A 216 7.22 14.77 3.02
C GLY A 216 6.43 15.91 2.35
N MET A 217 7.13 16.90 1.79
CA MET A 217 6.51 18.01 1.07
C MET A 217 5.90 17.56 -0.26
N TYR A 218 6.56 16.63 -0.97
CA TYR A 218 6.00 16.02 -2.16
C TYR A 218 4.71 15.27 -1.86
N CYS A 219 4.66 14.49 -0.78
CA CYS A 219 3.45 13.79 -0.37
C CYS A 219 2.35 14.74 0.10
N LEU A 220 2.70 15.79 0.84
CA LEU A 220 1.75 16.83 1.25
C LEU A 220 1.14 17.53 0.03
N LEU A 221 1.97 17.93 -0.93
CA LEU A 221 1.51 18.57 -2.15
C LEU A 221 0.65 17.60 -2.97
N LEU A 222 1.10 16.36 -3.18
CA LEU A 222 0.36 15.36 -3.94
C LEU A 222 -0.99 15.05 -3.29
N TRP A 223 -0.99 14.50 -2.07
CA TRP A 223 -2.24 14.08 -1.41
C TRP A 223 -3.09 15.26 -0.98
N GLY A 224 -2.48 16.38 -0.57
CA GLY A 224 -3.20 17.59 -0.20
C GLY A 224 -3.92 18.22 -1.40
N THR A 225 -3.28 18.29 -2.57
CA THR A 225 -3.93 18.82 -3.78
C THR A 225 -5.00 17.86 -4.31
N LEU A 226 -4.73 16.56 -4.35
CA LEU A 226 -5.72 15.55 -4.76
C LEU A 226 -6.94 15.57 -3.83
N ALA A 227 -6.74 15.56 -2.51
CA ALA A 227 -7.83 15.59 -1.54
C ALA A 227 -8.64 16.89 -1.64
N LEU A 228 -7.98 18.04 -1.72
CA LEU A 228 -8.66 19.33 -1.88
C LEU A 228 -9.47 19.37 -3.18
N PHE A 229 -8.92 18.86 -4.27
CA PHE A 229 -9.60 18.78 -5.55
C PHE A 229 -10.84 17.88 -5.47
N HIS A 230 -10.72 16.67 -4.92
CA HIS A 230 -11.86 15.77 -4.73
C HIS A 230 -12.95 16.40 -3.86
N ILE A 231 -12.58 16.96 -2.70
CA ILE A 231 -13.53 17.62 -1.79
C ILE A 231 -14.21 18.79 -2.49
N ALA A 232 -13.45 19.63 -3.20
CA ALA A 232 -14.01 20.76 -3.94
C ALA A 232 -14.99 20.30 -5.02
N GLN A 233 -14.63 19.30 -5.84
CA GLN A 233 -15.52 18.78 -6.88
C GLN A 233 -16.77 18.13 -6.30
N VAL A 234 -16.67 17.40 -5.19
CA VAL A 234 -17.82 16.80 -4.51
C VAL A 234 -18.72 17.90 -3.96
N GLY A 235 -18.15 18.92 -3.31
CA GLY A 235 -18.89 20.07 -2.78
C GLY A 235 -19.58 20.90 -3.87
N LEU A 236 -18.99 20.98 -5.07
CA LEU A 236 -19.57 21.61 -6.25
C LEU A 236 -20.55 20.70 -7.02
N GLY A 237 -20.70 19.43 -6.62
CA GLY A 237 -21.51 18.44 -7.34
C GLY A 237 -20.98 18.06 -8.72
N GLN A 238 -19.73 18.40 -9.04
CA GLN A 238 -19.07 18.19 -10.34
C GLN A 238 -18.22 16.92 -10.38
N HIS A 239 -18.08 16.21 -9.25
CA HIS A 239 -17.21 15.05 -9.19
C HIS A 239 -17.77 13.90 -10.04
N PRO A 240 -17.01 13.37 -11.02
CA PRO A 240 -17.50 12.35 -11.95
C PRO A 240 -18.06 11.10 -11.30
N GLN A 241 -17.58 10.73 -10.12
CA GLN A 241 -18.05 9.54 -9.40
C GLN A 241 -19.24 9.79 -8.47
N THR A 242 -19.64 11.04 -8.21
CA THR A 242 -20.79 11.33 -7.33
C THR A 242 -21.90 12.13 -7.99
N MET A 243 -21.63 12.82 -9.11
CA MET A 243 -22.68 13.54 -9.85
C MET A 243 -23.78 12.59 -10.34
N ALA A 244 -25.02 13.08 -10.44
CA ALA A 244 -26.19 12.25 -10.77
C ALA A 244 -26.09 11.62 -12.17
N MET A 245 -25.62 12.38 -13.15
CA MET A 245 -25.39 11.91 -14.51
C MET A 245 -23.89 12.03 -14.83
N PRO A 246 -23.13 10.92 -14.84
CA PRO A 246 -21.71 10.95 -15.20
C PRO A 246 -21.50 11.38 -16.67
N PRO A 247 -20.29 11.82 -17.05
CA PRO A 247 -20.00 12.23 -18.41
C PRO A 247 -20.23 11.05 -19.37
N ALA A 248 -21.07 11.24 -20.38
CA ALA A 248 -21.48 10.17 -21.28
C ALA A 248 -20.26 9.56 -22.00
N GLY A 249 -20.13 8.22 -21.93
CA GLY A 249 -18.99 7.51 -22.53
C GLY A 249 -17.67 7.67 -21.78
N GLY A 250 -17.67 8.36 -20.63
CA GLY A 250 -16.53 8.45 -19.73
C GLY A 250 -16.40 7.24 -18.79
N TYR A 251 -15.28 7.15 -18.08
CA TYR A 251 -15.00 6.07 -17.14
C TYR A 251 -16.06 5.95 -16.02
N ALA A 252 -16.60 7.04 -15.53
CA ALA A 252 -17.59 7.08 -14.48
C ALA A 252 -18.95 6.53 -14.95
N ASP A 253 -19.33 6.82 -16.20
CA ASP A 253 -20.53 6.23 -16.81
C ASP A 253 -20.36 4.72 -17.01
N VAL A 254 -19.18 4.31 -17.48
CA VAL A 254 -18.82 2.90 -17.66
C VAL A 254 -18.78 2.14 -16.33
N SER A 255 -18.14 2.70 -15.31
CA SER A 255 -17.98 2.04 -14.01
C SER A 255 -19.30 1.87 -13.26
N ARG A 256 -20.25 2.80 -13.45
CA ARG A 256 -21.61 2.70 -12.86
C ARG A 256 -22.61 1.92 -13.71
N ALA A 257 -22.31 1.67 -14.99
CA ALA A 257 -23.18 0.86 -15.83
C ALA A 257 -23.20 -0.60 -15.35
N ASP A 258 -24.36 -1.25 -15.46
CA ASP A 258 -24.47 -2.71 -15.39
C ASP A 258 -23.96 -3.35 -16.70
N GLY A 259 -23.54 -4.62 -16.61
CA GLY A 259 -22.94 -5.33 -17.75
C GLY A 259 -23.84 -5.35 -18.99
N ARG A 260 -25.16 -5.49 -18.81
CA ARG A 260 -26.13 -5.45 -19.91
C ARG A 260 -26.13 -4.11 -20.64
N ARG A 261 -26.22 -2.99 -19.90
CA ARG A 261 -26.18 -1.64 -20.49
C ARG A 261 -24.86 -1.39 -21.22
N LEU A 262 -23.74 -1.86 -20.67
CA LEU A 262 -22.44 -1.76 -21.33
C LEU A 262 -22.40 -2.52 -22.65
N MET A 263 -22.87 -3.76 -22.68
CA MET A 263 -22.89 -4.57 -23.91
C MET A 263 -23.81 -3.94 -24.97
N LEU A 264 -24.98 -3.42 -24.58
CA LEU A 264 -25.86 -2.70 -25.49
C LEU A 264 -25.20 -1.42 -26.04
N ALA A 265 -24.48 -0.68 -25.19
CA ALA A 265 -23.77 0.52 -25.62
C ALA A 265 -22.58 0.19 -26.56
N GLY A 266 -21.90 -0.95 -26.36
CA GLY A 266 -20.90 -1.47 -27.30
C GLY A 266 -21.52 -1.91 -28.63
N LEU A 267 -22.72 -2.51 -28.61
CA LEU A 267 -23.44 -2.91 -29.81
C LEU A 267 -24.04 -1.73 -30.59
N ALA A 268 -24.20 -0.55 -30.00
CA ALA A 268 -24.85 0.59 -30.66
C ALA A 268 -24.19 0.98 -31.99
N GLY A 269 -22.85 0.91 -32.05
CA GLY A 269 -22.06 1.18 -33.26
C GLY A 269 -21.61 -0.06 -34.04
N ALA A 270 -22.07 -1.26 -33.69
CA ALA A 270 -21.65 -2.50 -34.33
C ALA A 270 -22.22 -2.63 -35.76
N GLN A 271 -21.36 -3.03 -36.70
CA GLN A 271 -21.71 -3.26 -38.12
C GLN A 271 -22.01 -4.74 -38.42
N ASP A 272 -21.84 -5.66 -37.46
CA ASP A 272 -22.16 -7.07 -37.62
C ASP A 272 -23.66 -7.27 -37.91
N GLU A 273 -23.98 -8.08 -38.91
CA GLU A 273 -25.36 -8.37 -39.32
C GLU A 273 -26.22 -8.98 -38.19
N ARG A 274 -25.59 -9.65 -37.22
CA ARG A 274 -26.24 -10.27 -36.06
C ARG A 274 -26.49 -9.29 -34.92
N ALA A 275 -25.87 -8.09 -34.94
CA ALA A 275 -25.97 -7.12 -33.86
C ALA A 275 -27.43 -6.72 -33.52
N PRO A 276 -28.36 -6.50 -34.47
CA PRO A 276 -29.76 -6.22 -34.16
C PRO A 276 -30.45 -7.33 -33.37
N LEU A 277 -30.11 -8.60 -33.65
CA LEU A 277 -30.65 -9.75 -32.93
C LEU A 277 -30.09 -9.82 -31.50
N TRP A 278 -28.79 -9.62 -31.32
CA TRP A 278 -28.18 -9.58 -29.98
C TRP A 278 -28.71 -8.44 -29.12
N ARG A 279 -28.99 -7.26 -29.69
CA ARG A 279 -29.62 -6.14 -28.96
C ARG A 279 -31.00 -6.51 -28.40
N ARG A 280 -31.76 -7.35 -29.12
CA ARG A 280 -33.07 -7.85 -28.65
C ARG A 280 -32.93 -8.98 -27.63
N GLN A 281 -31.89 -9.80 -27.74
CA GLN A 281 -31.68 -10.95 -26.84
C GLN A 281 -31.06 -10.57 -25.49
N LEU A 282 -30.10 -9.64 -25.45
CA LEU A 282 -29.40 -9.23 -24.22
C LEU A 282 -30.30 -8.88 -23.03
N PRO A 283 -31.44 -8.18 -23.21
CA PRO A 283 -32.40 -7.94 -22.12
C PRO A 283 -32.97 -9.21 -21.47
N MET A 284 -33.00 -10.33 -22.19
CA MET A 284 -33.53 -11.62 -21.75
C MET A 284 -32.45 -12.52 -21.14
N LEU A 285 -31.16 -12.16 -21.25
CA LEU A 285 -30.03 -12.96 -20.81
C LEU A 285 -29.52 -12.52 -19.43
N GLU A 286 -28.98 -13.48 -18.70
CA GLU A 286 -28.17 -13.24 -17.52
C GLU A 286 -26.75 -12.88 -17.96
N VAL A 287 -26.34 -11.63 -17.71
CA VAL A 287 -25.00 -11.15 -18.03
C VAL A 287 -24.11 -11.35 -16.81
N GLY A 288 -23.09 -12.19 -16.97
CA GLY A 288 -22.11 -12.44 -15.93
C GLY A 288 -20.95 -11.47 -16.02
N THR A 289 -20.70 -10.71 -14.96
CA THR A 289 -19.52 -9.84 -14.84
C THR A 289 -18.41 -10.51 -14.06
N LEU A 290 -17.18 -10.40 -14.56
CA LEU A 290 -15.91 -10.70 -13.91
C LEU A 290 -15.10 -9.41 -13.75
N GLN A 291 -14.53 -9.19 -12.57
CA GLN A 291 -13.66 -8.06 -12.28
C GLN A 291 -12.35 -8.57 -11.71
N ALA A 292 -11.23 -7.99 -12.11
CA ALA A 292 -9.95 -8.26 -11.47
C ALA A 292 -9.98 -7.67 -10.05
N THR A 293 -10.23 -8.53 -9.06
CA THR A 293 -10.28 -8.16 -7.63
C THR A 293 -8.97 -8.45 -6.92
N LEU A 294 -8.13 -9.31 -7.49
CA LEU A 294 -6.82 -9.67 -6.97
C LEU A 294 -5.74 -9.01 -7.82
N THR A 295 -5.18 -7.92 -7.30
CA THR A 295 -4.02 -7.24 -7.89
C THR A 295 -2.69 -7.79 -7.34
N ARG A 296 -2.77 -8.53 -6.23
CA ARG A 296 -1.62 -9.13 -5.54
C ARG A 296 -2.01 -10.47 -4.96
N HIS A 297 -1.13 -11.46 -5.15
CA HIS A 297 -1.21 -12.70 -4.39
C HIS A 297 -0.46 -12.58 -3.07
N ALA A 298 -0.90 -13.36 -2.10
CA ALA A 298 -0.23 -13.46 -0.83
C ALA A 298 1.21 -14.00 -1.00
N VAL A 299 2.16 -13.36 -0.35
CA VAL A 299 3.57 -13.78 -0.35
C VAL A 299 3.85 -14.67 0.86
N ARG A 300 4.75 -15.66 0.71
CA ARG A 300 5.15 -16.51 1.84
C ARG A 300 5.75 -15.66 2.97
N GLN A 301 5.37 -15.95 4.21
CA GLN A 301 5.77 -15.21 5.41
C GLN A 301 5.37 -13.72 5.41
N GLN A 302 4.31 -13.32 4.69
CA GLN A 302 3.74 -11.97 4.82
C GLN A 302 3.15 -11.76 6.23
N LEU A 303 3.30 -10.56 6.80
CA LEU A 303 2.85 -10.26 8.17
C LEU A 303 1.33 -10.36 8.32
N SER A 304 0.58 -9.86 7.35
CA SER A 304 -0.89 -9.88 7.35
C SER A 304 -1.44 -10.98 6.48
N ASN A 305 -2.55 -11.59 6.91
CA ASN A 305 -3.38 -12.40 6.03
C ASN A 305 -4.18 -11.48 5.09
N GLN A 306 -3.54 -10.99 4.02
CA GLN A 306 -4.25 -10.34 2.92
C GLN A 306 -4.94 -11.41 2.07
N ASN A 307 -6.24 -11.23 1.83
CA ASN A 307 -7.05 -12.06 0.93
C ASN A 307 -7.21 -13.54 1.35
N VAL A 308 -6.89 -13.86 2.60
CA VAL A 308 -7.37 -15.05 3.29
C VAL A 308 -8.40 -14.52 4.28
N PRO A 309 -9.68 -14.93 4.24
CA PRO A 309 -10.59 -14.67 5.34
C PRO A 309 -9.83 -15.02 6.62
N PRO A 310 -9.77 -14.12 7.61
CA PRO A 310 -8.94 -14.34 8.81
C PRO A 310 -9.24 -15.69 9.47
N GLN A 311 -10.42 -16.26 9.19
CA GLN A 311 -10.84 -17.64 9.46
C GLN A 311 -11.76 -18.07 8.32
N ALA A 312 -11.40 -19.11 7.56
CA ALA A 312 -12.40 -19.87 6.80
C ALA A 312 -12.96 -20.93 7.74
N GLU A 313 -14.26 -20.89 7.98
CA GLU A 313 -14.94 -21.81 8.87
C GLU A 313 -15.64 -22.89 8.05
N LEU A 314 -15.38 -24.14 8.41
CA LEU A 314 -16.21 -25.27 8.00
C LEU A 314 -17.32 -25.34 9.05
N THR A 315 -18.35 -24.51 8.86
CA THR A 315 -19.42 -24.30 9.85
C THR A 315 -20.19 -25.60 10.14
N ASP A 316 -20.31 -26.46 9.14
CA ASP A 316 -20.86 -27.81 9.23
C ASP A 316 -20.07 -28.71 10.19
N LEU A 317 -18.74 -28.58 10.20
CA LEU A 317 -17.86 -29.36 11.08
C LEU A 317 -17.48 -28.65 12.38
N GLN A 318 -17.92 -27.39 12.59
CA GLN A 318 -17.42 -26.53 13.67
C GLN A 318 -15.89 -26.49 13.71
N GLN A 319 -15.28 -26.37 12.53
CA GLN A 319 -13.82 -26.35 12.36
C GLN A 319 -13.34 -25.03 11.76
N ARG A 320 -12.15 -24.62 12.18
CA ARG A 320 -11.47 -23.40 11.75
C ARG A 320 -10.21 -23.73 10.97
N LEU A 321 -10.09 -23.16 9.78
CA LEU A 321 -8.90 -23.26 8.94
C LEU A 321 -7.95 -22.09 9.23
N THR A 322 -6.69 -22.41 9.51
CA THR A 322 -5.61 -21.44 9.69
C THR A 322 -4.46 -21.77 8.76
N PHE A 323 -4.01 -20.82 7.93
CA PHE A 323 -2.90 -21.12 7.01
C PHE A 323 -1.55 -21.07 7.74
N ASN A 324 -0.76 -22.13 7.56
CA ASN A 324 0.59 -22.30 8.10
C ASN A 324 1.62 -22.04 6.98
N HIS A 325 2.40 -20.97 7.11
CA HIS A 325 3.41 -20.59 6.12
C HIS A 325 4.68 -21.45 6.16
N GLY A 326 4.91 -22.17 7.27
CA GLY A 326 5.95 -23.18 7.39
C GLY A 326 5.68 -24.39 6.51
N SER A 327 4.57 -25.07 6.77
CA SER A 327 4.14 -26.28 6.05
C SER A 327 3.49 -26.01 4.69
N MET A 328 3.06 -24.76 4.44
CA MET A 328 2.28 -24.36 3.27
C MET A 328 0.98 -25.18 3.13
N ARG A 329 0.29 -25.38 4.26
CA ARG A 329 -0.99 -26.10 4.39
C ARG A 329 -1.92 -25.33 5.32
N PHE A 330 -3.21 -25.67 5.32
CA PHE A 330 -4.12 -25.19 6.36
C PHE A 330 -4.11 -26.16 7.54
N ASP A 331 -3.87 -25.64 8.73
CA ASP A 331 -4.12 -26.33 9.99
C ASP A 331 -5.62 -26.24 10.30
N VAL A 332 -6.24 -27.38 10.59
CA VAL A 332 -7.67 -27.50 10.86
C VAL A 332 -7.89 -27.71 12.35
N HIS A 333 -8.47 -26.71 13.01
CA HIS A 333 -8.71 -26.71 14.44
C HIS A 333 -10.19 -26.91 14.76
N ASP A 334 -10.49 -27.68 15.79
CA ASP A 334 -11.82 -27.75 16.39
C ASP A 334 -12.17 -26.40 17.04
N MET A 335 -13.33 -25.82 16.74
CA MET A 335 -13.70 -24.50 17.27
C MET A 335 -14.03 -24.51 18.77
N ARG A 336 -14.47 -25.66 19.31
CA ARG A 336 -14.83 -25.84 20.72
C ARG A 336 -13.61 -26.10 21.59
N THR A 337 -12.70 -26.98 21.15
CA THR A 337 -11.52 -27.37 21.92
C THR A 337 -10.27 -26.58 21.54
N GLY A 338 -10.23 -26.01 20.33
CA GLY A 338 -9.05 -25.36 19.76
C GLY A 338 -7.97 -26.33 19.28
N ALA A 339 -8.12 -27.64 19.55
CA ALA A 339 -7.12 -28.64 19.21
C ALA A 339 -6.95 -28.75 17.69
N LEU A 340 -5.72 -28.99 17.25
CA LEU A 340 -5.45 -29.38 15.86
C LEU A 340 -6.04 -30.78 15.62
N VAL A 341 -6.99 -30.88 14.70
CA VAL A 341 -7.66 -32.14 14.36
C VAL A 341 -7.14 -32.72 13.05
N ASN A 342 -6.84 -31.86 12.07
CA ASN A 342 -6.36 -32.31 10.77
C ASN A 342 -5.56 -31.21 10.06
N GLN A 343 -5.05 -31.51 8.87
CA GLN A 343 -4.47 -30.54 7.94
C GLN A 343 -5.21 -30.63 6.60
N LEU A 344 -5.31 -29.51 5.89
CA LEU A 344 -5.85 -29.44 4.55
C LEU A 344 -4.72 -29.01 3.60
N GLY A 345 -4.34 -29.96 2.73
CA GLY A 345 -3.33 -29.81 1.70
C GLY A 345 -3.95 -29.56 0.32
N LEU A 346 -3.16 -29.77 -0.72
CA LEU A 346 -3.52 -29.46 -2.11
C LEU A 346 -4.81 -30.14 -2.58
N HIS A 347 -5.06 -31.38 -2.15
CA HIS A 347 -6.21 -32.18 -2.56
C HIS A 347 -7.37 -32.18 -1.55
N GLY A 348 -7.23 -31.44 -0.45
CA GLY A 348 -8.27 -31.32 0.58
C GLY A 348 -7.84 -31.83 1.96
N LEU A 349 -8.85 -32.16 2.77
CA LEU A 349 -8.68 -32.55 4.17
C LEU A 349 -7.93 -33.89 4.31
N GLY A 350 -6.90 -33.94 5.15
CA GLY A 350 -6.02 -35.10 5.34
C GLY A 350 -4.83 -35.17 4.39
N ASP A 351 -4.78 -34.32 3.35
CA ASP A 351 -3.64 -34.28 2.43
C ASP A 351 -2.44 -33.54 3.05
N LEU A 352 -1.27 -34.15 2.95
CA LEU A 352 0.00 -33.57 3.43
C LEU A 352 0.77 -32.86 2.31
N GLN A 353 0.29 -32.87 1.07
CA GLN A 353 0.92 -32.11 0.00
C GLN A 353 0.73 -30.61 0.21
N ALA A 354 1.86 -29.90 0.21
CA ALA A 354 1.90 -28.45 0.35
C ALA A 354 1.30 -27.75 -0.88
N PHE A 355 0.67 -26.59 -0.65
CA PHE A 355 0.31 -25.69 -1.74
C PHE A 355 1.58 -25.08 -2.37
N PRO A 356 1.60 -24.90 -3.70
CA PRO A 356 2.76 -24.32 -4.40
C PRO A 356 2.99 -22.84 -4.06
N GLY A 357 1.96 -22.15 -3.57
CA GLY A 357 2.01 -20.75 -3.13
C GLY A 357 0.98 -20.51 -2.03
N VAL A 358 0.99 -19.32 -1.43
CA VAL A 358 0.01 -19.00 -0.38
C VAL A 358 -1.38 -18.89 -1.03
N PRO A 359 -2.34 -19.73 -0.64
CA PRO A 359 -3.66 -19.76 -1.23
C PRO A 359 -4.47 -18.51 -0.87
N VAL A 360 -5.24 -18.01 -1.83
CA VAL A 360 -6.25 -16.99 -1.65
C VAL A 360 -7.62 -17.67 -1.67
N LEU A 361 -8.44 -17.44 -0.64
CA LEU A 361 -9.79 -18.02 -0.54
C LEU A 361 -10.82 -17.00 -1.00
N ALA A 362 -11.37 -17.18 -2.20
CA ALA A 362 -12.33 -16.28 -2.82
C ALA A 362 -13.49 -17.07 -3.43
N GLY A 363 -14.20 -17.87 -2.61
CA GLY A 363 -15.20 -18.85 -3.09
C GLY A 363 -14.59 -20.08 -3.77
N SER A 364 -13.36 -19.97 -4.25
CA SER A 364 -12.47 -21.06 -4.67
C SER A 364 -11.08 -20.80 -4.09
N VAL A 365 -10.22 -21.83 -4.08
CA VAL A 365 -8.84 -21.72 -3.61
C VAL A 365 -7.93 -21.40 -4.79
N LEU A 366 -7.37 -20.20 -4.79
CA LEU A 366 -6.50 -19.71 -5.86
C LEU A 366 -5.04 -19.79 -5.41
N THR A 367 -4.21 -20.52 -6.15
CA THR A 367 -2.76 -20.63 -5.88
C THR A 367 -1.96 -20.26 -7.11
N GLY A 368 -1.79 -18.95 -7.34
CA GLY A 368 -1.08 -18.42 -8.51
C GLY A 368 -1.70 -18.90 -9.83
N ASN A 369 -1.16 -19.98 -10.39
CA ASN A 369 -1.60 -20.59 -11.64
C ASN A 369 -2.62 -21.73 -11.48
N MET A 370 -3.11 -22.05 -10.28
CA MET A 370 -4.16 -23.07 -10.10
C MET A 370 -5.42 -22.49 -9.49
N VAL A 371 -6.56 -22.97 -9.97
CA VAL A 371 -7.89 -22.71 -9.42
C VAL A 371 -8.43 -24.04 -8.93
N LEU A 372 -8.70 -24.12 -7.63
CA LEU A 372 -9.24 -25.32 -6.99
C LEU A 372 -10.66 -25.01 -6.46
N ALA A 373 -11.61 -25.85 -6.81
CA ALA A 373 -12.96 -25.80 -6.28
C ALA A 373 -13.04 -26.62 -4.99
N PHE A 374 -13.76 -26.09 -3.99
CA PHE A 374 -14.03 -26.83 -2.76
C PHE A 374 -15.27 -27.71 -2.94
N GLU A 375 -15.13 -29.01 -2.69
CA GLU A 375 -16.24 -29.97 -2.74
C GLU A 375 -16.76 -30.23 -1.32
N PRO A 376 -17.96 -29.74 -0.96
CA PRO A 376 -18.44 -29.78 0.43
C PRO A 376 -18.64 -31.20 0.98
N ALA A 377 -19.14 -32.13 0.16
CA ALA A 377 -19.49 -33.48 0.62
C ALA A 377 -18.26 -34.30 1.08
N GLY A 378 -17.09 -34.04 0.49
CA GLY A 378 -15.85 -34.77 0.78
C GLY A 378 -14.76 -33.93 1.44
N HIS A 379 -14.99 -32.63 1.65
CA HIS A 379 -13.95 -31.68 2.07
C HIS A 379 -12.69 -31.73 1.18
N ALA A 380 -12.90 -32.07 -0.09
CA ALA A 380 -11.86 -32.25 -1.08
C ALA A 380 -11.65 -30.95 -1.87
N LEU A 381 -10.43 -30.74 -2.33
CA LEU A 381 -10.12 -29.70 -3.31
C LEU A 381 -9.95 -30.35 -4.67
N ARG A 382 -10.89 -30.07 -5.58
CA ARG A 382 -10.80 -30.51 -6.97
C ARG A 382 -10.08 -29.45 -7.79
N LEU A 383 -9.11 -29.87 -8.59
CA LEU A 383 -8.50 -28.99 -9.58
C LEU A 383 -9.57 -28.59 -10.60
N GLN A 384 -9.92 -27.32 -10.63
CA GLN A 384 -10.89 -26.78 -11.58
C GLN A 384 -10.19 -26.34 -12.86
N ALA A 385 -9.14 -25.53 -12.72
CA ALA A 385 -8.34 -25.06 -13.84
C ALA A 385 -6.85 -24.98 -13.48
N ARG A 386 -6.00 -25.33 -14.44
CA ARG A 386 -4.56 -25.07 -14.39
C ARG A 386 -4.24 -24.05 -15.48
N LEU A 387 -3.80 -22.87 -15.05
CA LEU A 387 -3.43 -21.78 -15.92
C LEU A 387 -2.07 -22.05 -16.60
N PRO A 388 -1.87 -21.52 -17.81
CA PRO A 388 -0.61 -21.59 -18.53
C PRO A 388 0.57 -21.01 -17.74
N ALA A 389 1.79 -21.36 -18.14
CA ALA A 389 3.00 -20.83 -17.52
C ALA A 389 3.03 -19.29 -17.56
N GLY A 390 3.28 -18.68 -16.40
CA GLY A 390 3.29 -17.22 -16.21
C GLY A 390 1.91 -16.56 -16.09
N GLU A 391 0.82 -17.33 -16.18
CA GLU A 391 -0.52 -16.82 -15.91
C GLU A 391 -0.92 -17.00 -14.45
N GLN A 392 -1.61 -16.01 -13.91
CA GLN A 392 -2.11 -16.02 -12.54
C GLN A 392 -3.57 -15.58 -12.50
N ALA A 393 -4.38 -16.23 -11.66
CA ALA A 393 -5.80 -15.91 -11.52
C ALA A 393 -5.98 -14.58 -10.77
N VAL A 394 -6.69 -13.63 -11.39
CA VAL A 394 -6.89 -12.27 -10.84
C VAL A 394 -8.29 -12.05 -10.27
N ALA A 395 -9.13 -13.07 -10.31
CA ALA A 395 -10.49 -13.07 -9.79
C ALA A 395 -10.91 -14.49 -9.39
N ALA A 396 -11.94 -14.57 -8.54
CA ALA A 396 -12.65 -15.83 -8.31
C ALA A 396 -13.25 -16.35 -9.63
N PRO A 397 -13.21 -17.67 -9.89
CA PRO A 397 -13.92 -18.24 -11.02
C PRO A 397 -15.42 -18.01 -10.86
N LYS A 398 -16.11 -17.79 -11.98
CA LYS A 398 -17.57 -17.60 -11.99
C LYS A 398 -18.23 -18.54 -12.97
N LYS A 399 -19.24 -19.28 -12.52
CA LYS A 399 -20.10 -20.07 -13.40
C LYS A 399 -21.12 -19.13 -14.04
N ILE A 400 -21.18 -19.10 -15.38
CA ILE A 400 -22.11 -18.29 -16.16
C ILE A 400 -22.69 -19.20 -17.26
N GLY A 401 -24.00 -19.46 -17.19
CA GLY A 401 -24.59 -20.57 -17.93
C GLY A 401 -23.96 -21.90 -17.51
N GLU A 402 -23.59 -22.73 -18.48
CA GLU A 402 -22.99 -24.05 -18.23
C GLU A 402 -21.46 -24.04 -18.12
N ARG A 403 -20.81 -22.88 -18.28
CA ARG A 403 -19.35 -22.75 -18.31
C ARG A 403 -18.82 -22.05 -17.07
N VAL A 404 -17.59 -22.41 -16.71
CA VAL A 404 -16.82 -21.72 -15.68
C VAL A 404 -15.83 -20.80 -16.37
N TYR A 405 -15.85 -19.53 -15.98
CA TYR A 405 -14.93 -18.54 -16.51
C TYR A 405 -13.87 -18.18 -15.48
N VAL A 406 -12.61 -18.16 -15.92
CA VAL A 406 -11.45 -17.77 -15.12
C VAL A 406 -10.80 -16.56 -15.79
N LEU A 407 -10.63 -15.49 -15.02
CA LEU A 407 -9.90 -14.31 -15.46
C LEU A 407 -8.46 -14.41 -14.96
N SER A 408 -7.49 -14.39 -15.88
CA SER A 408 -6.07 -14.32 -15.58
C SER A 408 -5.49 -12.94 -15.87
N ASN A 409 -4.21 -12.76 -15.60
CA ASN A 409 -3.44 -11.55 -15.92
C ASN A 409 -3.16 -11.30 -17.41
N GLY A 410 -3.60 -12.19 -18.30
CA GLY A 410 -3.44 -12.02 -19.75
C GLY A 410 -4.62 -12.53 -20.58
N HIS A 411 -5.48 -13.40 -20.03
CA HIS A 411 -6.56 -14.02 -20.76
C HIS A 411 -7.85 -14.13 -19.95
N LEU A 412 -8.96 -14.17 -20.67
CA LEU A 412 -10.20 -14.79 -20.22
C LEU A 412 -10.21 -16.24 -20.71
N LEU A 413 -10.37 -17.18 -19.78
CA LEU A 413 -10.44 -18.61 -20.08
C LEU A 413 -11.84 -19.13 -19.75
N ALA A 414 -12.37 -19.99 -20.62
CA ALA A 414 -13.64 -20.66 -20.38
C ALA A 414 -13.42 -22.17 -20.31
N TYR A 415 -13.98 -22.78 -19.27
CA TYR A 415 -13.88 -24.20 -19.00
C TYR A 415 -15.26 -24.86 -19.00
N ALA A 416 -15.35 -26.03 -19.61
CA ALA A 416 -16.50 -26.91 -19.51
C ALA A 416 -16.27 -27.89 -18.34
N PRO A 417 -17.27 -28.06 -17.45
CA PRO A 417 -17.12 -28.92 -16.29
C PRO A 417 -16.73 -30.33 -16.70
N ALA A 418 -15.78 -30.93 -15.98
CA ALA A 418 -15.41 -32.33 -16.20
C ALA A 418 -16.64 -33.25 -16.04
N ALA A 419 -16.71 -34.32 -16.85
CA ALA A 419 -17.76 -35.31 -16.72
C ALA A 419 -17.74 -35.92 -15.30
N ALA A 420 -18.92 -36.02 -14.68
CA ALA A 420 -19.08 -36.43 -13.28
C ALA A 420 -18.45 -37.80 -12.94
N GLU A 421 -18.21 -38.63 -13.96
CA GLU A 421 -17.63 -39.97 -13.84
C GLU A 421 -16.12 -39.96 -13.53
N THR A 422 -15.40 -38.87 -13.83
CA THR A 422 -13.94 -38.81 -13.62
C THR A 422 -13.60 -37.97 -12.39
N ARG A 423 -13.56 -38.62 -11.22
CA ARG A 423 -13.16 -37.95 -9.96
C ARG A 423 -11.76 -37.33 -10.09
N GLY A 424 -11.65 -36.06 -9.71
CA GLY A 424 -10.38 -35.32 -9.71
C GLY A 424 -9.92 -34.80 -11.08
N ALA A 425 -10.67 -35.04 -12.16
CA ALA A 425 -10.35 -34.44 -13.45
C ALA A 425 -10.51 -32.92 -13.44
N ALA A 426 -9.56 -32.24 -14.08
CA ALA A 426 -9.64 -30.82 -14.35
C ALA A 426 -10.74 -30.52 -15.38
N ASP A 427 -11.35 -29.35 -15.28
CA ASP A 427 -12.30 -28.90 -16.29
C ASP A 427 -11.57 -28.70 -17.63
N THR A 428 -12.27 -28.94 -18.73
CA THR A 428 -11.67 -28.89 -20.07
C THR A 428 -11.71 -27.46 -20.62
N GLU A 429 -10.57 -26.95 -21.08
CA GLU A 429 -10.50 -25.61 -21.68
C GLU A 429 -11.25 -25.61 -23.02
N VAL A 430 -12.29 -24.78 -23.11
CA VAL A 430 -13.12 -24.64 -24.32
C VAL A 430 -12.52 -23.60 -25.25
N PHE A 431 -12.18 -22.43 -24.69
CA PHE A 431 -11.53 -21.37 -25.42
C PHE A 431 -10.69 -20.50 -24.49
N ARG A 432 -9.78 -19.76 -25.12
CA ARG A 432 -8.95 -18.75 -24.50
C ARG A 432 -9.00 -17.48 -25.31
N LEU A 433 -9.30 -16.37 -24.63
CA LEU A 433 -9.40 -15.05 -25.25
C LEU A 433 -8.34 -14.14 -24.63
N PRO A 434 -7.40 -13.57 -25.41
CA PRO A 434 -6.46 -12.58 -24.89
C PRO A 434 -7.20 -11.32 -24.46
N LEU A 435 -6.74 -10.71 -23.36
CA LEU A 435 -7.25 -9.42 -22.94
C LEU A 435 -6.87 -8.37 -23.98
N SER A 436 -7.84 -7.51 -24.33
CA SER A 436 -7.61 -6.41 -25.28
C SER A 436 -6.99 -5.17 -24.63
N VAL A 437 -6.89 -5.16 -23.30
CA VAL A 437 -6.30 -4.08 -22.49
C VAL A 437 -5.41 -4.69 -21.39
N PRO A 438 -4.35 -3.99 -20.94
CA PRO A 438 -3.52 -4.44 -19.83
C PRO A 438 -4.34 -4.67 -18.56
N LEU A 439 -3.94 -5.64 -17.73
CA LEU A 439 -4.62 -5.96 -16.46
C LEU A 439 -4.73 -4.73 -15.55
N SER A 440 -3.69 -3.89 -15.52
CA SER A 440 -3.67 -2.64 -14.75
C SER A 440 -4.78 -1.67 -15.15
N ASN A 441 -5.20 -1.69 -16.42
CA ASN A 441 -6.27 -0.86 -16.95
C ASN A 441 -7.61 -1.60 -17.10
N LEU A 442 -7.65 -2.92 -16.89
CA LEU A 442 -8.86 -3.72 -17.00
C LEU A 442 -9.84 -3.35 -15.89
N GLU A 443 -11.02 -2.86 -16.27
CA GLU A 443 -12.08 -2.56 -15.32
C GLU A 443 -12.94 -3.80 -15.05
N ARG A 444 -13.42 -4.45 -16.10
CA ARG A 444 -14.26 -5.66 -16.04
C ARG A 444 -14.33 -6.40 -17.37
N VAL A 445 -14.83 -7.64 -17.30
CA VAL A 445 -15.24 -8.45 -18.44
C VAL A 445 -16.69 -8.88 -18.23
N ASP A 446 -17.56 -8.54 -19.17
CA ASP A 446 -18.98 -8.93 -19.16
C ASP A 446 -19.26 -10.02 -20.19
N LEU A 447 -20.02 -11.03 -19.80
CA LEU A 447 -20.24 -12.26 -20.57
C LEU A 447 -21.74 -12.50 -20.72
N ALA A 448 -22.21 -12.64 -21.95
CA ALA A 448 -23.57 -13.06 -22.26
C ALA A 448 -23.53 -14.36 -23.07
N PRO A 449 -23.89 -15.52 -22.48
CA PRO A 449 -24.01 -16.77 -23.23
C PRO A 449 -25.19 -16.65 -24.20
N LEU A 450 -24.93 -16.94 -25.47
CA LEU A 450 -25.91 -16.99 -26.56
C LEU A 450 -26.15 -18.45 -26.96
N LEU A 451 -27.16 -18.70 -27.81
CA LEU A 451 -27.43 -20.05 -28.31
C LEU A 451 -26.32 -20.57 -29.24
N ASP A 452 -25.71 -19.68 -30.01
CA ASP A 452 -24.71 -19.95 -31.04
C ASP A 452 -23.27 -19.63 -30.59
N GLY A 453 -23.09 -19.15 -29.36
CA GLY A 453 -21.79 -18.67 -28.90
C GLY A 453 -21.83 -17.91 -27.58
N THR A 454 -20.88 -17.02 -27.39
CA THR A 454 -20.81 -16.14 -26.20
C THR A 454 -20.37 -14.75 -26.64
N LEU A 455 -21.14 -13.74 -26.26
CA LEU A 455 -20.76 -12.36 -26.45
C LEU A 455 -19.94 -11.91 -25.23
N VAL A 456 -18.75 -11.37 -25.48
CA VAL A 456 -17.78 -10.96 -24.46
C VAL A 456 -17.48 -9.47 -24.64
N SER A 457 -17.65 -8.70 -23.58
CA SER A 457 -17.25 -7.29 -23.53
C SER A 457 -16.08 -7.11 -22.57
N ILE A 458 -14.90 -6.81 -23.10
CA ILE A 458 -13.72 -6.46 -22.30
C ILE A 458 -13.67 -4.95 -22.20
N THR A 459 -13.77 -4.43 -20.98
CA THR A 459 -13.86 -3.01 -20.71
C THR A 459 -12.63 -2.54 -19.93
N GLY A 460 -11.83 -1.67 -20.55
CA GLY A 460 -10.74 -0.96 -19.87
C GLY A 460 -11.20 0.33 -19.22
N GLY A 461 -10.30 1.00 -18.50
CA GLY A 461 -10.53 2.33 -17.94
C GLY A 461 -10.07 2.52 -16.50
N ARG A 462 -9.75 1.43 -15.79
CA ARG A 462 -9.39 1.48 -14.37
C ARG A 462 -8.20 2.40 -14.09
N ALA A 463 -7.21 2.42 -14.99
CA ALA A 463 -6.02 3.23 -14.86
C ALA A 463 -6.15 4.64 -15.47
N MET A 464 -7.35 5.04 -15.92
CA MET A 464 -7.55 6.41 -16.44
C MET A 464 -7.39 7.46 -15.35
N GLN A 465 -7.68 7.11 -14.10
CA GLN A 465 -7.43 7.99 -12.95
C GLN A 465 -5.94 8.32 -12.77
N SER A 466 -5.03 7.47 -13.27
CA SER A 466 -3.58 7.70 -13.30
C SER A 466 -3.06 8.15 -14.68
N GLY A 467 -3.99 8.54 -15.56
CA GLY A 467 -3.67 9.16 -16.84
C GLY A 467 -3.27 8.21 -17.95
N VAL A 468 -3.60 6.91 -17.82
CA VAL A 468 -3.33 5.94 -18.89
C VAL A 468 -4.23 6.22 -20.10
N PRO A 469 -3.67 6.49 -21.29
CA PRO A 469 -4.45 6.77 -22.49
C PRO A 469 -5.00 5.48 -23.12
N GLY A 470 -5.94 5.64 -24.06
CA GLY A 470 -6.34 4.56 -24.96
C GLY A 470 -7.23 3.49 -24.32
N SER A 471 -7.97 3.82 -23.26
CA SER A 471 -8.97 2.92 -22.69
C SER A 471 -10.10 2.68 -23.67
N THR A 472 -10.43 1.41 -23.89
CA THR A 472 -11.47 0.98 -24.82
C THR A 472 -12.38 -0.05 -24.20
N GLN A 473 -13.60 -0.14 -24.71
CA GLN A 473 -14.43 -1.32 -24.59
C GLN A 473 -14.40 -2.08 -25.91
N ALA A 474 -13.94 -3.32 -25.87
CA ALA A 474 -13.94 -4.24 -27.00
C ALA A 474 -15.04 -5.29 -26.83
N LEU A 475 -15.92 -5.40 -27.82
CA LEU A 475 -16.98 -6.39 -27.89
C LEU A 475 -16.60 -7.46 -28.90
N LEU A 476 -16.59 -8.71 -28.46
CA LEU A 476 -16.15 -9.88 -29.20
C LEU A 476 -17.24 -10.94 -29.16
N PHE A 477 -17.51 -11.58 -30.28
CA PHE A 477 -18.35 -12.78 -30.35
C PHE A 477 -17.46 -14.01 -30.43
N ILE A 478 -17.71 -14.99 -29.59
CA ILE A 478 -17.00 -16.27 -29.59
C ILE A 478 -17.97 -17.34 -30.06
N ASP A 479 -17.68 -17.97 -31.20
CA ASP A 479 -18.53 -19.02 -31.75
C ASP A 479 -18.43 -20.33 -30.95
N ALA A 480 -19.27 -21.32 -31.32
CA ALA A 480 -19.25 -22.64 -30.70
C ALA A 480 -17.90 -23.38 -30.84
N SER A 481 -17.06 -23.01 -31.82
CA SER A 481 -15.72 -23.56 -32.03
C SER A 481 -14.63 -22.86 -31.21
N GLY A 482 -14.99 -21.82 -30.44
CA GLY A 482 -14.07 -21.05 -29.62
C GLY A 482 -13.33 -19.95 -30.39
N ARG A 483 -13.71 -19.65 -31.64
CA ARG A 483 -13.08 -18.57 -32.43
C ARG A 483 -13.70 -17.23 -32.06
N ALA A 484 -12.84 -16.29 -31.68
CA ALA A 484 -13.23 -14.92 -31.36
C ALA A 484 -13.27 -14.04 -32.61
N GLN A 485 -14.37 -13.32 -32.81
CA GLN A 485 -14.60 -12.35 -33.87
C GLN A 485 -14.85 -10.98 -33.25
N PRO A 486 -14.10 -9.93 -33.64
CA PRO A 486 -14.38 -8.58 -33.16
C PRO A 486 -15.72 -8.09 -33.73
N VAL A 487 -16.60 -7.62 -32.87
CA VAL A 487 -17.93 -7.10 -33.24
C VAL A 487 -17.89 -5.58 -33.29
N ALA A 488 -17.36 -4.95 -32.24
CA ALA A 488 -17.24 -3.51 -32.13
C ALA A 488 -16.18 -3.12 -31.11
N THR A 489 -15.59 -1.94 -31.28
CA THR A 489 -14.71 -1.31 -30.31
C THR A 489 -15.13 0.13 -30.13
N ARG A 490 -15.24 0.60 -28.88
CA ARG A 490 -15.46 2.02 -28.59
C ARG A 490 -14.40 2.56 -27.63
N ALA A 491 -14.00 3.80 -27.85
CA ALA A 491 -13.13 4.52 -26.92
C ALA A 491 -13.90 4.95 -25.67
N ILE A 492 -13.21 4.96 -24.53
CA ILE A 492 -13.73 5.46 -23.25
C ILE A 492 -13.05 6.80 -22.96
N GLY A 493 -13.85 7.82 -22.65
CA GLY A 493 -13.38 9.18 -22.38
C GLY A 493 -12.78 9.35 -20.98
N HIS A 494 -11.84 10.29 -20.87
CA HIS A 494 -11.30 10.72 -19.58
C HIS A 494 -12.28 11.65 -18.88
N ASP A 495 -12.59 11.37 -17.61
CA ASP A 495 -13.52 12.19 -16.82
C ASP A 495 -12.83 13.32 -16.06
N PHE A 496 -11.51 13.21 -15.86
CA PHE A 496 -10.75 14.14 -15.06
C PHE A 496 -9.84 15.01 -15.94
N PRO A 497 -9.53 16.25 -15.51
CA PRO A 497 -8.56 17.09 -16.21
C PRO A 497 -7.18 16.42 -16.28
N LEU A 498 -6.49 16.57 -17.41
CA LEU A 498 -5.22 15.91 -17.68
C LEU A 498 -4.15 16.07 -16.59
N LEU A 499 -4.01 17.28 -16.02
CA LEU A 499 -3.03 17.54 -14.96
C LEU A 499 -3.41 16.89 -13.62
N PHE A 500 -4.69 16.64 -13.39
CA PHE A 500 -5.14 15.93 -12.19
C PHE A 500 -4.76 14.45 -12.28
N GLU A 501 -5.04 13.82 -13.42
CA GLU A 501 -4.72 12.40 -13.65
C GLU A 501 -3.22 12.09 -13.57
N HIS A 502 -2.37 13.11 -13.74
CA HIS A 502 -0.91 13.01 -13.76
C HIS A 502 -0.24 13.72 -12.59
N ALA A 503 -1.00 14.11 -11.55
CA ALA A 503 -0.51 14.93 -10.44
C ALA A 503 0.66 14.30 -9.68
N ASP A 504 0.67 12.97 -9.60
CA ASP A 504 1.75 12.18 -9.01
C ASP A 504 3.06 12.28 -9.78
N TRP A 505 3.03 12.59 -11.08
CA TRP A 505 4.22 12.61 -11.92
C TRP A 505 4.71 14.03 -12.20
N TRP A 506 3.86 14.93 -12.69
CA TRP A 506 4.33 16.25 -13.15
C TRP A 506 4.83 17.15 -12.02
N LEU A 507 4.36 16.90 -10.79
CA LEU A 507 4.83 17.62 -9.61
C LEU A 507 6.33 17.41 -9.38
N SER A 508 6.83 16.19 -9.56
CA SER A 508 8.25 15.87 -9.46
C SER A 508 8.52 14.45 -9.99
N PRO A 509 8.94 14.29 -11.25
CA PRO A 509 9.21 12.98 -11.84
C PRO A 509 10.26 12.16 -11.08
N VAL A 510 11.26 12.85 -10.52
CA VAL A 510 12.32 12.21 -9.73
C VAL A 510 11.79 11.69 -8.39
N LEU A 511 10.97 12.47 -7.68
CA LEU A 511 10.39 12.01 -6.41
C LEU A 511 9.34 10.92 -6.63
N HIS A 512 8.57 10.99 -7.71
CA HIS A 512 7.69 9.90 -8.13
C HIS A 512 8.45 8.58 -8.28
N ALA A 513 9.58 8.59 -9.00
CA ALA A 513 10.42 7.40 -9.15
C ALA A 513 11.00 6.91 -7.82
N LEU A 514 11.41 7.82 -6.93
CA LEU A 514 11.94 7.51 -5.60
C LEU A 514 10.89 6.87 -4.68
N VAL A 515 9.67 7.41 -4.65
CA VAL A 515 8.58 6.91 -3.80
C VAL A 515 8.05 5.56 -4.31
N ASN A 516 8.13 5.30 -5.62
CA ASN A 516 7.77 4.01 -6.22
C ASN A 516 8.92 2.98 -6.25
N LEU A 517 10.12 3.35 -5.80
CA LEU A 517 11.28 2.44 -5.77
C LEU A 517 11.04 1.19 -4.88
N PRO A 518 10.44 1.29 -3.68
CA PRO A 518 10.14 0.12 -2.85
C PRO A 518 9.33 -0.97 -3.58
N GLN A 519 8.34 -0.58 -4.39
CA GLN A 519 7.53 -1.52 -5.18
C GLN A 519 8.37 -2.30 -6.21
N ARG A 520 9.50 -1.75 -6.65
CA ARG A 520 10.43 -2.41 -7.59
C ARG A 520 11.45 -3.29 -6.88
N LEU A 521 11.78 -2.98 -5.63
CA LEU A 521 12.80 -3.69 -4.86
C LEU A 521 12.22 -4.89 -4.10
N TYR A 522 10.95 -4.84 -3.71
CA TYR A 522 10.31 -5.88 -2.93
C TYR A 522 9.44 -6.80 -3.80
N ALA A 523 9.60 -8.11 -3.62
CA ALA A 523 8.62 -9.07 -4.10
C ALA A 523 7.35 -8.94 -3.26
N ASP A 524 6.41 -8.13 -3.72
CA ASP A 524 5.18 -7.78 -3.02
C ASP A 524 3.95 -8.56 -3.52
N GLY A 525 4.20 -9.63 -4.26
CA GLY A 525 3.17 -10.51 -4.82
C GLY A 525 2.32 -9.86 -5.90
N THR A 526 2.72 -8.69 -6.43
CA THR A 526 2.04 -8.06 -7.55
C THR A 526 1.92 -9.00 -8.72
N VAL A 527 0.70 -9.12 -9.23
CA VAL A 527 0.44 -9.92 -10.43
C VAL A 527 1.07 -9.19 -11.61
N PRO A 528 2.01 -9.81 -12.34
CA PRO A 528 2.64 -9.16 -13.47
C PRO A 528 1.61 -8.97 -14.57
N ASP A 529 1.52 -7.76 -15.10
CA ASP A 529 0.68 -7.48 -16.25
C ASP A 529 1.46 -7.86 -17.51
N ARG A 530 0.98 -8.86 -18.25
CA ARG A 530 1.71 -9.42 -19.41
C ARG A 530 1.73 -8.48 -20.61
N MET A 531 0.79 -7.55 -20.66
CA MET A 531 0.75 -6.50 -21.69
C MET A 531 1.55 -5.26 -21.27
N ASP A 532 2.08 -5.24 -20.04
CA ASP A 532 2.71 -4.10 -19.38
C ASP A 532 4.25 -4.14 -19.41
N ASP A 533 4.82 -4.65 -20.51
CA ASP A 533 6.19 -4.24 -20.86
C ASP A 533 6.23 -2.72 -21.22
N HIS A 534 5.07 -2.04 -21.30
CA HIS A 534 4.94 -0.65 -21.76
C HIS A 534 4.26 0.33 -20.78
N ALA A 535 3.42 -0.08 -19.83
CA ALA A 535 2.72 0.86 -18.93
C ALA A 535 3.59 1.39 -17.78
N ARG A 536 4.75 0.78 -17.48
CA ARG A 536 5.80 1.41 -16.67
C ARG A 536 6.40 2.67 -17.33
N HIS A 537 6.15 2.86 -18.62
CA HIS A 537 6.46 4.06 -19.39
C HIS A 537 5.22 4.54 -20.16
N ALA A 538 4.06 4.66 -19.50
CA ALA A 538 2.91 5.33 -20.11
C ALA A 538 3.37 6.65 -20.74
N SER A 539 3.22 6.75 -22.07
CA SER A 539 3.65 7.92 -22.84
C SER A 539 2.88 9.12 -22.32
N ARG A 540 3.54 9.98 -21.55
CA ARG A 540 2.88 11.14 -20.94
C ARG A 540 2.65 12.20 -22.02
N PRO A 541 1.44 12.80 -22.12
CA PRO A 541 1.16 13.83 -23.12
C PRO A 541 2.08 15.04 -23.00
N ALA A 542 2.32 15.75 -24.10
CA ALA A 542 3.23 16.90 -24.15
C ALA A 542 2.85 18.00 -23.14
N ALA A 543 1.56 18.20 -22.87
CA ALA A 543 1.09 19.15 -21.86
C ALA A 543 1.55 18.77 -20.43
N VAL A 544 1.61 17.48 -20.09
CA VAL A 544 2.09 16.99 -18.79
C VAL A 544 3.60 17.21 -18.66
N TRP A 545 4.36 16.94 -19.72
CA TRP A 545 5.79 17.28 -19.79
C TRP A 545 6.03 18.78 -19.65
N SER A 546 5.21 19.59 -20.32
CA SER A 546 5.29 21.05 -20.27
C SER A 546 4.99 21.56 -18.87
N ALA A 547 3.99 20.98 -18.19
CA ALA A 547 3.67 21.30 -16.80
C ALA A 547 4.81 20.92 -15.84
N ALA A 548 5.43 19.76 -16.01
CA ALA A 548 6.58 19.34 -15.21
C ALA A 548 7.79 20.27 -15.42
N LEU A 549 8.09 20.61 -16.68
CA LEU A 549 9.16 21.54 -17.03
C LEU A 549 8.88 22.94 -16.47
N LEU A 550 7.65 23.45 -16.63
CA LEU A 550 7.25 24.74 -16.09
C LEU A 550 7.34 24.76 -14.56
N ALA A 551 6.88 23.71 -13.88
CA ALA A 551 7.00 23.58 -12.43
C ALA A 551 8.46 23.59 -11.96
N ALA A 552 9.36 22.90 -12.67
CA ALA A 552 10.80 22.92 -12.41
C ALA A 552 11.41 24.31 -12.66
N LEU A 553 11.11 24.95 -13.79
CA LEU A 553 11.60 26.29 -14.12
C LEU A 553 11.13 27.34 -13.11
N LEU A 554 9.85 27.33 -12.75
CA LEU A 554 9.29 28.21 -11.71
C LEU A 554 9.94 27.94 -10.35
N SER A 555 10.27 26.68 -10.04
CA SER A 555 10.99 26.33 -8.82
C SER A 555 12.42 26.88 -8.81
N VAL A 556 13.13 26.82 -9.94
CA VAL A 556 14.47 27.41 -10.09
C VAL A 556 14.42 28.93 -10.01
N MET A 557 13.48 29.57 -10.70
CA MET A 557 13.28 31.02 -10.65
C MET A 557 12.96 31.49 -9.22
N GLY A 558 12.05 30.77 -8.54
CA GLY A 558 11.72 31.01 -7.14
C GLY A 558 12.92 30.85 -6.22
N ALA A 559 13.72 29.79 -6.39
CA ALA A 559 14.93 29.56 -5.61
C ALA A 559 16.01 30.62 -5.87
N TRP A 560 16.16 31.07 -7.11
CA TRP A 560 17.09 32.15 -7.48
C TRP A 560 16.68 33.48 -6.87
N TYR A 561 15.40 33.83 -6.97
CA TYR A 561 14.85 35.04 -6.36
C TYR A 561 15.00 34.99 -4.84
N TRP A 562 14.66 33.86 -4.22
CA TRP A 562 14.79 33.68 -2.78
C TRP A 562 16.24 33.77 -2.31
N ARG A 563 17.17 33.18 -3.05
CA ARG A 563 18.61 33.26 -2.78
C ARG A 563 19.12 34.71 -2.76
N ARG A 564 18.60 35.58 -3.62
CA ARG A 564 18.93 37.02 -3.61
C ARG A 564 18.43 37.71 -2.34
N GLN A 565 17.30 37.27 -1.78
CA GLN A 565 16.69 37.89 -0.61
C GLN A 565 17.21 37.37 0.72
N ALA A 566 17.42 36.06 0.85
CA ALA A 566 17.81 35.43 2.11
C ALA A 566 19.32 35.53 2.38
N GLY A 567 20.15 35.70 1.35
CA GLY A 567 21.61 35.64 1.47
C GLY A 567 22.12 34.25 1.88
N GLY A 568 23.37 33.91 1.54
CA GLY A 568 24.00 32.67 2.03
C GLY A 568 23.42 31.32 1.55
N VAL A 569 22.40 31.30 0.68
CA VAL A 569 21.84 30.06 0.12
C VAL A 569 22.81 29.43 -0.91
N PRO A 570 23.22 28.16 -0.74
CA PRO A 570 24.10 27.46 -1.69
C PRO A 570 23.51 27.36 -3.10
N ARG A 571 24.36 27.47 -4.14
CA ARG A 571 23.95 27.29 -5.55
C ARG A 571 23.39 25.90 -5.85
N ALA A 572 23.78 24.88 -5.08
CA ALA A 572 23.30 23.51 -5.22
C ALA A 572 21.77 23.39 -5.12
N TRP A 573 21.11 24.31 -4.41
CA TRP A 573 19.65 24.35 -4.33
C TRP A 573 18.97 24.69 -5.65
N LEU A 574 19.62 25.42 -6.56
CA LEU A 574 19.07 25.68 -7.90
C LEU A 574 18.99 24.38 -8.69
N LEU A 575 20.06 23.57 -8.66
CA LEU A 575 20.07 22.25 -9.28
C LEU A 575 19.04 21.31 -8.61
N ALA A 576 18.97 21.32 -7.28
CA ALA A 576 18.00 20.52 -6.55
C ALA A 576 16.55 20.91 -6.91
N CYS A 577 16.23 22.20 -7.02
CA CYS A 577 14.90 22.67 -7.45
C CYS A 577 14.61 22.34 -8.93
N ALA A 578 15.62 22.34 -9.79
CA ALA A 578 15.47 21.91 -11.18
C ALA A 578 15.12 20.43 -11.30
N LEU A 579 15.71 19.58 -10.45
CA LEU A 579 15.50 18.13 -10.48
C LEU A 579 14.26 17.68 -9.70
N LEU A 580 14.01 18.29 -8.54
CA LEU A 580 13.01 17.83 -7.56
C LEU A 580 11.75 18.71 -7.56
N GLY A 581 11.75 19.84 -8.26
CA GLY A 581 10.57 20.67 -8.51
C GLY A 581 10.07 21.46 -7.28
N PRO A 582 8.75 21.77 -7.25
CA PRO A 582 8.12 22.57 -6.19
C PRO A 582 8.33 22.05 -4.76
N PRO A 583 8.33 20.73 -4.48
CA PRO A 583 8.62 20.21 -3.14
C PRO A 583 9.97 20.68 -2.58
N CYS A 584 10.99 20.76 -3.44
CA CYS A 584 12.33 21.22 -3.08
C CYS A 584 12.38 22.74 -2.86
N LEU A 585 11.69 23.52 -3.70
CA LEU A 585 11.54 24.96 -3.48
C LEU A 585 10.93 25.24 -2.10
N LEU A 586 9.82 24.61 -1.76
CA LEU A 586 9.17 24.80 -0.45
C LEU A 586 10.09 24.40 0.72
N THR A 587 10.85 23.32 0.55
CA THR A 587 11.86 22.91 1.53
C THR A 587 12.95 23.98 1.69
N LEU A 588 13.44 24.58 0.61
CA LEU A 588 14.40 25.69 0.65
C LEU A 588 13.83 26.92 1.39
N LEU A 589 12.58 27.29 1.11
CA LEU A 589 11.92 28.43 1.77
C LEU A 589 11.83 28.22 3.29
N ILE A 590 11.60 26.98 3.71
CA ILE A 590 11.50 26.58 5.12
C ILE A 590 12.88 26.54 5.80
N LEU A 591 13.90 25.99 5.14
CA LEU A 591 15.24 25.83 5.71
C LEU A 591 16.05 27.14 5.73
N HIS A 592 15.79 28.04 4.78
CA HIS A 592 16.49 29.32 4.66
C HIS A 592 15.48 30.48 4.71
N PRO A 593 14.87 30.80 5.87
CA PRO A 593 13.95 31.93 5.97
C PRO A 593 14.66 33.24 5.64
N ARG A 594 13.92 34.24 5.14
CA ARG A 594 14.47 35.58 4.85
C ARG A 594 15.12 36.16 6.12
N SER A 595 16.25 36.83 5.95
CA SER A 595 16.81 37.66 7.02
C SER A 595 15.73 38.66 7.46
N PRO A 596 15.44 38.79 8.76
CA PRO A 596 14.54 39.85 9.20
C PRO A 596 15.14 41.18 8.72
N VAL A 597 14.32 41.99 8.05
CA VAL A 597 14.68 43.37 7.72
C VAL A 597 15.19 43.99 9.03
N PRO A 598 16.39 44.60 9.07
CA PRO A 598 16.87 45.23 10.28
C PRO A 598 15.80 46.21 10.72
N GLN A 599 15.16 45.95 11.87
CA GLN A 599 14.27 46.91 12.49
C GLN A 599 15.09 48.18 12.62
N ALA A 600 14.64 49.25 11.95
CA ALA A 600 15.25 50.56 12.06
C ALA A 600 15.49 50.79 13.55
N ARG A 601 16.77 50.98 13.94
CA ARG A 601 17.11 51.33 15.31
C ARG A 601 16.12 52.43 15.73
N PRO A 602 15.39 52.29 16.85
CA PRO A 602 14.53 53.37 17.29
C PRO A 602 15.38 54.64 17.35
N LEU A 603 14.91 55.68 16.66
CA LEU A 603 15.60 56.95 16.40
C LEU A 603 16.10 57.61 17.70
N ALA A 604 15.57 57.20 18.85
CA ALA A 604 16.02 57.58 20.19
C ALA A 604 17.52 57.30 20.46
N ALA A 605 18.13 56.31 19.81
CA ALA A 605 19.57 56.04 19.97
C ALA A 605 20.47 56.92 19.06
N ALA A 606 19.90 57.59 18.05
CA ALA A 606 20.63 58.48 17.15
C ALA A 606 20.57 59.96 17.57
N LEU A 607 19.69 60.30 18.51
CA LEU A 607 19.59 61.66 19.09
C LEU A 607 20.35 61.80 20.42
N ALA A 608 21.08 60.76 20.85
CA ALA A 608 21.87 60.74 22.09
C ALA A 608 23.40 60.79 21.84
N THR A 609 23.81 61.02 20.60
CA THR A 609 25.19 61.27 20.16
C THR A 609 25.20 62.55 19.35
#